data_AF-A0A1Q5CYA4-F1
#
_entry.id   AF-A0A1Q5CYA4-F1
#
_cell.length_a   1.000
_cell.length_b   1.000
_cell.length_c   1.000
_cell.angle_alpha   90.00
_cell.angle_beta   90.00
_cell.angle_gamma   90.00
#
_symmetry.space_group_name_H-M   'P 1'
#
loop_
_entity.id
_entity.type
_entity.pdbx_description
1 polymer ?
#
loop_
_entity_poly.entity_id
_entity_poly.type
_entity_poly.pdbx_seq_one_letter_code
_entity_poly.pdbx_strand_id
1 'polypeptide(L)' 'MSEERGVYELRLGLYASQEEAEKIKARVAALLCPDPDHAPPCPVPWSMLLLSEDHLDEPDAYAELVEQAKIEGRSQP' A
#
# COMPACT_ATOMS: atom_id res chain seq x y z
N MET A 1 12.49 18.62 -23.81
CA MET A 1 12.59 17.20 -23.39
C MET A 1 11.17 16.67 -23.37
N SER A 2 10.80 15.82 -24.32
CA SER A 2 9.50 15.16 -24.24
C SER A 2 9.59 14.17 -23.08
N GLU A 3 8.96 14.50 -21.95
CA GLU A 3 8.81 13.55 -20.85
C GLU A 3 7.96 12.40 -21.38
N GLU A 4 8.59 11.25 -21.65
CA GLU A 4 7.86 10.02 -21.88
C GLU A 4 6.96 9.79 -20.66
N ARG A 5 5.66 9.55 -20.91
CA ARG A 5 4.72 9.24 -19.83
C ARG A 5 5.08 7.87 -19.26
N GLY A 6 5.96 7.84 -18.27
CA GLY A 6 6.28 6.66 -17.48
C GLY A 6 5.16 6.35 -16.50
N VAL A 7 4.85 5.06 -16.32
CA VAL A 7 4.07 4.58 -15.19
C VAL A 7 5.04 4.36 -14.03
N TYR A 8 4.76 4.97 -12.89
CA TYR A 8 5.54 4.77 -11.66
C TYR A 8 4.75 3.90 -10.70
N GLU A 9 5.40 2.89 -10.13
CA GLU A 9 4.82 1.98 -9.14
C GLU A 9 5.40 2.27 -7.75
N LEU A 10 4.52 2.27 -6.74
CA LEU A 10 4.91 2.31 -5.33
C LEU A 10 4.52 0.97 -4.70
N ARG A 11 5.49 0.26 -4.13
CA ARG A 11 5.27 -1.00 -3.40
C ARG A 11 5.49 -0.77 -1.91
N LEU A 12 4.55 -1.23 -1.10
CA LEU A 12 4.52 -1.04 0.36
C LEU A 12 4.43 -2.41 1.02
N GLY A 13 5.38 -2.75 1.87
CA GLY A 13 5.27 -3.90 2.76
C GLY A 13 4.31 -3.59 3.91
N LEU A 14 3.45 -4.53 4.26
CA LEU A 14 2.51 -4.41 5.38
C LEU A 14 2.62 -5.65 6.26
N TYR A 15 2.86 -5.45 7.56
CA TYR A 15 2.67 -6.49 8.56
C TYR A 15 1.32 -6.27 9.24
N ALA A 16 0.27 -6.88 8.69
CA ALA A 16 -1.10 -6.66 9.11
C ALA A 16 -1.96 -7.88 8.76
N SER A 17 -3.11 -8.03 9.43
CA SER A 17 -4.15 -8.96 8.95
C SER A 17 -4.71 -8.51 7.60
N GLN A 18 -5.33 -9.42 6.85
CA GLN A 18 -5.98 -9.11 5.58
C GLN A 18 -7.01 -7.97 5.71
N GLU A 19 -7.79 -7.96 6.79
CA GLU A 19 -8.79 -6.91 7.04
C GLU A 19 -8.15 -5.54 7.27
N GLU A 20 -7.06 -5.50 8.03
CA GLU A 20 -6.30 -4.27 8.26
C GLU A 20 -5.64 -3.76 6.98
N ALA A 21 -5.08 -4.66 6.16
CA ALA A 21 -4.49 -4.32 4.88
C ALA A 21 -5.52 -3.71 3.91
N GLU A 22 -6.72 -4.27 3.83
CA GLU A 22 -7.82 -3.69 3.03
C GLU A 22 -8.24 -2.30 3.55
N LYS A 23 -8.31 -2.11 4.88
CA LYS A 23 -8.57 -0.79 5.47
C LYS A 23 -7.48 0.22 5.12
N ILE A 24 -6.21 -0.18 5.15
CA ILE A 24 -5.08 0.67 4.75
C ILE A 24 -5.20 1.03 3.27
N LYS A 25 -5.45 0.06 2.39
CA LYS A 25 -5.66 0.28 0.95
C LYS A 25 -6.78 1.30 0.68
N ALA A 26 -7.92 1.16 1.36
CA ALA A 26 -9.02 2.11 1.22
C ALA A 26 -8.64 3.53 1.68
N ARG A 27 -7.86 3.66 2.76
CA ARG A 27 -7.34 4.95 3.24
C ARG A 27 -6.36 5.57 2.25
N VAL A 28 -5.43 4.79 1.70
CA VAL A 28 -4.50 5.26 0.67
C VAL A 28 -5.26 5.73 -0.56
N ALA A 29 -6.28 4.98 -1.00
CA ALA A 29 -7.14 5.38 -2.12
C ALA A 29 -7.82 6.73 -1.88
N ALA A 30 -8.36 6.94 -0.67
CA ALA A 30 -8.99 8.20 -0.29
C ALA A 30 -7.98 9.37 -0.24
N LEU A 31 -6.73 9.12 0.15
CA LEU A 31 -5.68 10.15 0.16
C LEU A 31 -5.22 10.57 -1.24
N LEU A 32 -5.21 9.62 -2.18
CA LEU A 32 -4.78 9.86 -3.57
C LEU A 32 -5.91 10.44 -4.44
N CYS A 33 -7.15 10.33 -3.99
CA CYS A 33 -8.31 10.91 -4.68
C CYS A 33 -8.52 12.37 -4.24
N PRO A 34 -8.34 13.36 -5.13
CA PRO A 34 -8.48 14.78 -4.75
C PRO A 34 -9.93 15.18 -4.41
N ASP A 35 -10.91 14.40 -4.85
CA ASP A 35 -12.34 14.60 -4.60
C ASP A 35 -13.01 13.22 -4.49
N PRO A 36 -13.35 12.70 -3.31
CA PRO A 36 -13.92 11.36 -3.17
C PRO A 36 -15.35 11.22 -3.73
N ASP A 37 -16.06 12.33 -3.96
CA ASP A 37 -17.48 12.34 -4.34
C ASP A 37 -17.70 12.56 -5.85
N HIS A 38 -16.63 12.60 -6.65
CA HIS A 38 -16.73 12.78 -8.10
C HIS A 38 -17.48 11.62 -8.78
N ALA A 39 -18.21 11.94 -9.86
CA ALA A 39 -18.86 10.92 -10.68
C ALA A 39 -17.80 10.09 -11.43
N PRO A 40 -17.84 8.75 -11.37
CA PRO A 40 -16.87 7.90 -12.07
C PRO A 40 -16.97 8.08 -13.60
N PRO A 41 -15.85 7.93 -14.35
CA PRO A 41 -14.52 7.49 -13.90
C PRO A 41 -13.63 8.60 -13.32
N CYS A 42 -12.70 8.22 -12.42
CA CYS A 42 -11.78 9.16 -11.77
C CYS A 42 -10.85 9.88 -12.77
N PRO A 43 -10.68 11.21 -12.65
CA PRO A 43 -9.81 11.97 -13.55
C PRO A 43 -8.31 11.71 -13.34
N VAL A 44 -7.91 11.20 -12.17
CA VAL A 44 -6.51 10.79 -11.87
C VAL A 44 -6.49 9.28 -11.60
N PRO A 45 -6.16 8.45 -12.61
CA PRO A 45 -6.28 7.01 -12.48
C PRO A 45 -5.09 6.43 -11.70
N TRP A 46 -5.27 6.22 -10.40
CA TRP A 46 -4.42 5.34 -9.61
C TRP A 46 -5.00 3.93 -9.63
N SER A 47 -4.16 2.93 -9.90
CA SER A 47 -4.49 1.54 -9.64
C SER A 47 -3.79 1.08 -8.36
N MET A 48 -4.51 0.33 -7.52
CA MET A 48 -3.96 -0.24 -6.29
C MET A 48 -4.32 -1.71 -6.20
N LEU A 49 -3.31 -2.53 -5.88
CA LEU A 49 -3.43 -3.96 -5.69
C LEU A 49 -2.95 -4.30 -4.29
N LEU A 50 -3.63 -5.27 -3.66
CA LEU A 50 -3.13 -5.91 -2.46
C LEU A 50 -2.52 -7.24 -2.90
N LEU A 51 -1.24 -7.45 -2.60
CA LEU A 51 -0.50 -8.65 -2.97
C LEU A 51 -0.38 -9.57 -1.75
N SER A 52 -0.52 -10.87 -1.96
CA SER A 52 -0.18 -11.89 -0.95
C SER A 52 1.34 -12.10 -0.90
N GLU A 53 1.80 -12.80 0.16
CA GLU A 53 3.22 -13.16 0.32
C GLU A 53 3.77 -13.95 -0.87
N ASP A 54 2.94 -14.76 -1.54
CA ASP A 54 3.32 -15.53 -2.74
C ASP A 54 3.73 -14.65 -3.94
N HIS A 55 3.43 -13.35 -3.90
CA HIS A 55 3.75 -12.37 -4.93
C HIS A 55 4.94 -11.47 -4.57
N LEU A 56 5.65 -11.77 -3.48
CA LEU A 56 6.89 -11.09 -3.14
C LEU A 56 8.03 -11.57 -4.03
N ASP A 57 8.83 -10.63 -4.55
CA ASP A 57 9.99 -10.96 -5.38
C ASP A 57 11.07 -11.69 -4.55
N GLU A 58 11.17 -11.36 -3.26
CA GLU A 58 12.06 -11.98 -2.29
C GLU A 58 11.27 -12.39 -1.04
N PRO A 59 11.48 -13.60 -0.49
CA PRO A 59 10.72 -14.10 0.66
C PRO A 59 10.79 -13.20 1.91
N ASP A 60 11.90 -12.48 2.09
CA ASP A 60 12.18 -11.67 3.29
C ASP A 60 12.24 -10.16 2.99
N ALA A 61 11.68 -9.69 1.86
CA ALA A 61 11.77 -8.30 1.40
C ALA A 61 11.37 -7.23 2.44
N TYR A 62 10.58 -7.62 3.46
CA TYR A 62 10.07 -6.75 4.51
C TYR A 62 10.30 -7.29 5.93
N ALA A 63 11.36 -8.07 6.16
CA ALA A 63 11.67 -8.64 7.48
C ALA A 63 11.75 -7.60 8.61
N GLU A 64 12.21 -6.37 8.30
CA GLU A 64 12.30 -5.28 9.26
C GLU A 64 10.93 -4.84 9.82
N LEU A 65 9.84 -4.97 9.05
CA LEU A 65 8.49 -4.65 9.52
C LEU A 65 8.05 -5.62 10.62
N VAL A 66 8.38 -6.90 10.45
CA VAL A 66 8.10 -7.95 11.44
C VAL A 66 8.87 -7.68 12.72
N GLU A 67 10.15 -7.31 12.61
CA GLU A 67 10.98 -6.97 13.76
C GLU A 67 10.48 -5.70 14.48
N GLN A 68 10.08 -4.66 13.75
CA GLN A 68 9.48 -3.47 14.33
C GLN A 68 8.20 -3.82 15.11
N ALA A 69 7.29 -4.58 14.51
CA ALA A 69 6.05 -4.99 15.18
C ALA A 69 6.31 -5.79 16.47
N LYS A 70 7.34 -6.66 16.47
CA LYS A 70 7.77 -7.38 17.69
C LYS A 70 8.30 -6.43 18.76
N ILE A 71 9.07 -5.41 18.38
CA ILE A 71 9.61 -4.41 19.32
C ILE A 71 8.47 -3.57 19.90
N GLU A 72 7.55 -3.10 19.06
CA GLU A 72 6.41 -2.28 19.47
C GLU A 72 5.43 -3.07 20.35
N GLY A 73 5.13 -4.32 19.98
CA GLY A 73 4.28 -5.21 20.76
C GLY A 73 4.88 -5.61 22.12
N ARG A 74 6.21 -5.64 22.24
CA ARG A 74 6.91 -5.82 23.54
C ARG A 74 6.94 -4.54 24.38
N SER A 75 6.71 -3.39 23.75
CA SER A 75 6.75 -2.07 24.38
C SER A 75 5.36 -1.57 24.80
N GLN A 76 4.31 -2.35 24.53
CA GLN A 76 2.95 -2.06 24.97
C GLN A 76 2.79 -2.54 26.42
N PRO A 77 2.48 -1.65 27.39
CA PRO A 77 2.37 -1.98 28.81
C PRO A 77 1.20 -2.91 29.12
#